data_AF-A0A8H4N2L8-F1
#
_entry.id   AF-A0A8H4N2L8-F1
#
_cell.length_a   1.000
_cell.length_b   1.000
_cell.length_c   1.000
_cell.angle_alpha   90.00
_cell.angle_beta   90.00
_cell.angle_gamma   90.00
#
_symmetry.space_group_name_H-M   'P 1'
#
loop_
_entity.id
_entity.type
_entity.pdbx_description
1 polymer ?
#
loop_
_entity_poly.entity_id
_entity_poly.type
_entity_poly.pdbx_seq_one_letter_code
_entity_poly.pdbx_strand_id
1 'polypeptide(L)'
;MFPNTTHRLVHLPRNPPPKPDSELPRGECRYLHREAGQADRHRCICQSFSLDKQQPVGTSCECGHPAWVHVQQPMAAVTYEEHMALAEELRRFKQEQDRNLQNMQNELSGAAIQNARGRLYQNMKDLKIELDDKMDGMIDQQHAFQRKLIDVEDATMEHELKFEKLEPRM
;
A
#
# COMPACT_ATOMS: atom_id res chain seq x y z
N MET A 1 -38.07 19.61 63.51
CA MET A 1 -37.22 20.45 62.64
C MET A 1 -35.85 20.55 63.29
N PHE A 2 -34.85 19.86 62.77
CA PHE A 2 -33.48 19.90 63.28
C PHE A 2 -32.53 20.37 62.16
N PRO A 3 -31.52 21.19 62.49
CA PRO A 3 -30.76 21.94 61.50
C PRO A 3 -29.76 21.06 60.73
N ASN A 4 -29.63 21.41 59.46
CA ASN A 4 -28.73 20.85 58.47
C ASN A 4 -27.26 21.13 58.85
N THR A 5 -26.52 20.09 59.26
CA THR A 5 -25.09 20.19 59.56
C THR A 5 -24.30 19.61 58.40
N THR A 6 -23.78 20.50 57.56
CA THR A 6 -22.81 20.20 56.51
C THR A 6 -21.45 19.87 57.16
N HIS A 7 -21.27 18.60 57.53
CA HIS A 7 -19.95 18.10 57.92
C HIS A 7 -19.03 18.11 56.69
N ARG A 8 -18.12 19.07 56.66
CA ARG A 8 -16.98 19.12 55.75
C ARG A 8 -16.09 17.92 56.07
N LEU A 9 -15.97 16.95 55.16
CA LEU A 9 -15.01 15.84 55.25
C LEU A 9 -13.60 16.39 55.00
N VAL A 10 -12.93 16.87 56.06
CA VAL A 10 -11.57 17.49 56.00
C VAL A 10 -10.44 16.45 56.17
N HIS A 11 -10.75 15.15 56.18
CA HIS A 11 -9.76 14.10 56.51
C HIS A 11 -9.34 13.19 55.34
N LEU A 12 -9.75 13.46 54.10
CA LEU A 12 -9.10 12.77 52.96
C LEU A 12 -7.84 13.53 52.56
N PRO A 13 -6.67 12.88 52.50
CA PRO A 13 -5.49 13.47 51.88
C PRO A 13 -5.86 13.91 50.47
N ARG A 14 -5.67 15.20 50.19
CA ARG A 14 -5.81 15.76 48.86
C ARG A 14 -4.88 14.96 47.95
N ASN A 15 -5.43 14.25 46.96
CA ASN A 15 -4.61 13.59 45.94
C ASN A 15 -3.68 14.68 45.37
N PRO A 16 -2.35 14.55 45.53
CA PRO A 16 -1.44 15.50 44.92
C PRO A 16 -1.67 15.49 43.40
N PRO A 17 -1.44 16.62 42.71
CA PRO A 17 -1.48 16.63 41.25
C PRO A 17 -0.59 15.49 40.72
N PRO A 18 -1.00 14.78 39.65
CA PRO A 18 -0.19 13.73 39.05
C PRO A 18 1.16 14.35 38.74
N LYS A 19 2.17 13.92 39.50
CA LYS A 19 3.54 14.38 39.30
C LYS A 19 3.96 13.91 37.90
N PRO A 20 4.72 14.72 37.16
CA PRO A 20 5.17 14.32 35.85
C PRO A 20 5.91 12.97 35.95
N ASP A 21 5.68 12.07 34.97
CA ASP A 21 6.38 10.78 34.77
C ASP A 21 7.91 10.93 34.59
N SER A 22 8.46 12.11 34.88
CA SER A 22 9.88 12.44 34.95
C SER A 22 10.53 12.01 36.26
N GLU A 23 9.77 11.71 37.31
CA GLU A 23 10.33 11.22 38.59
C GLU A 23 10.65 9.72 38.56
N LEU A 24 10.03 8.96 37.65
CA LEU A 24 10.26 7.53 37.52
C LEU A 24 11.55 7.26 36.73
N PRO A 25 12.35 6.27 37.14
CA PRO A 25 13.52 5.85 36.39
C PRO A 25 13.09 5.29 35.03
N ARG A 26 14.00 5.32 34.06
CA ARG A 26 13.73 4.88 32.68
C ARG A 26 14.75 3.86 32.16
N GLY A 27 15.87 3.72 32.86
CA GLY A 27 16.96 2.83 32.44
C GLY A 27 16.80 1.40 32.94
N GLU A 28 17.87 0.64 32.76
CA GLU A 28 17.96 -0.79 33.06
C GLU A 28 17.77 -1.13 34.54
N CYS A 29 17.30 -2.34 34.82
CA CYS A 29 17.16 -2.88 36.16
C CYS A 29 18.51 -3.41 36.68
N ARG A 30 19.00 -2.90 37.82
CA ARG A 30 20.27 -3.34 38.43
C ARG A 30 20.14 -4.53 39.38
N TYR A 31 18.98 -5.20 39.41
CA TYR A 31 18.77 -6.31 40.33
C TYR A 31 19.70 -7.49 40.01
N LEU A 32 20.29 -8.10 41.05
CA LEU A 32 21.17 -9.26 40.95
C LEU A 32 20.50 -10.45 41.66
N HIS A 33 20.14 -11.48 40.90
CA HIS A 33 19.69 -12.75 41.43
C HIS A 33 20.88 -13.48 42.07
N ARG A 34 20.66 -14.04 43.25
CA ARG A 34 21.64 -14.88 43.94
C ARG A 34 21.02 -16.25 44.17
N GLU A 35 21.41 -17.22 43.38
CA GLU A 35 20.99 -18.61 43.59
C GLU A 35 21.83 -19.24 44.72
N ALA A 36 21.18 -19.97 45.62
CA ALA A 36 21.87 -20.61 46.74
C ALA A 36 22.82 -21.69 46.21
N GLY A 37 24.13 -21.48 46.40
CA GLY A 37 25.18 -22.43 46.01
C GLY A 37 25.94 -22.11 44.72
N GLN A 38 25.58 -21.06 43.99
CA GLN A 38 26.36 -20.57 42.85
C GLN A 38 27.10 -19.27 43.19
N ALA A 39 28.34 -19.16 42.72
CA ALA A 39 29.17 -17.96 42.87
C ALA A 39 28.73 -16.83 41.91
N ASP A 40 27.99 -17.18 40.85
CA ASP A 40 27.64 -16.25 39.78
C ASP A 40 26.37 -15.45 40.12
N ARG A 41 26.37 -14.17 39.76
CA ARG A 41 25.26 -13.25 40.04
C ARG A 41 24.60 -12.86 38.74
N HIS A 42 23.38 -13.34 38.49
CA HIS A 42 22.65 -13.04 37.26
C HIS A 42 21.89 -11.71 37.36
N ARG A 43 22.18 -10.78 36.44
CA ARG A 43 21.47 -9.49 36.33
C ARG A 43 20.06 -9.70 35.77
N CYS A 44 19.12 -8.86 36.19
CA CYS A 44 17.82 -8.76 35.55
C CYS A 44 17.99 -8.30 34.09
N ILE A 45 17.23 -8.89 33.17
CA ILE A 45 17.26 -8.59 31.72
C ILE A 45 16.47 -7.33 31.33
N CYS A 46 15.80 -6.71 32.29
CA CYS A 46 14.92 -5.57 32.04
C CYS A 46 15.75 -4.32 31.68
N GLN A 47 15.58 -3.81 30.46
CA GLN A 47 16.35 -2.69 29.91
C GLN A 47 15.69 -1.32 30.15
N SER A 48 14.39 -1.31 30.43
CA SER A 48 13.62 -0.08 30.65
C SER A 48 12.61 -0.29 31.77
N PHE A 49 12.37 0.75 32.56
CA PHE A 49 11.32 0.73 33.57
C PHE A 49 9.94 0.86 32.92
N SER A 50 9.06 -0.09 33.21
CA SER A 50 7.64 -0.08 32.82
C SER A 50 6.81 -0.28 34.08
N LEU A 51 5.97 0.70 34.43
CA LEU A 51 5.16 0.64 35.64
C LEU A 51 4.13 -0.49 35.59
N ASP A 52 4.12 -1.36 36.60
CA ASP A 52 3.08 -2.37 36.75
C ASP A 52 1.75 -1.71 37.15
N LYS A 53 0.80 -1.70 36.21
CA LYS A 53 -0.54 -1.10 36.37
C LYS A 53 -1.49 -1.95 37.22
N GLN A 54 -1.12 -3.19 37.55
CA GLN A 54 -1.94 -4.08 38.35
C GLN A 54 -1.77 -3.83 39.86
N GLN A 55 -0.71 -3.12 40.27
CA GLN A 55 -0.43 -2.86 41.68
C GLN A 55 -1.01 -1.51 42.14
N PRO A 56 -1.84 -1.46 43.21
CA PRO A 56 -2.50 -0.23 43.67
C PRO A 56 -1.55 0.80 44.28
N VAL A 57 -0.30 0.41 44.60
CA VAL A 57 0.79 1.29 45.03
C VAL A 57 1.92 1.16 44.02
N GLY A 58 1.71 1.76 42.85
CA GLY A 58 2.53 1.59 41.64
C GLY A 58 3.92 2.19 41.77
N THR A 59 4.88 1.40 42.24
CA THR A 59 6.32 1.71 42.16
C THR A 59 7.15 0.52 41.71
N SER A 60 6.52 -0.56 41.27
CA SER A 60 7.15 -1.76 40.73
C SER A 60 7.21 -1.70 39.20
N CYS A 61 8.29 -2.26 38.65
CA CYS A 61 8.40 -2.52 37.23
C CYS A 61 7.68 -3.84 36.89
N GLU A 62 7.25 -4.00 35.64
CA GLU A 62 6.79 -5.29 35.09
C GLU A 62 7.78 -6.45 35.30
N CYS A 63 9.08 -6.17 35.50
CA CYS A 63 10.07 -7.20 35.86
C CYS A 63 9.98 -7.67 37.33
N GLY A 64 9.02 -7.16 38.11
CA GLY A 64 8.79 -7.48 39.51
C GLY A 64 9.67 -6.71 40.50
N HIS A 65 10.64 -5.91 40.02
CA HIS A 65 11.55 -5.15 40.88
C HIS A 65 11.06 -3.72 41.12
N PRO A 66 11.36 -3.15 42.30
CA PRO A 66 10.95 -1.80 42.62
C PRO A 66 11.74 -0.75 41.82
N ALA A 67 11.11 0.39 41.55
CA ALA A 67 11.64 1.46 40.70
C ALA A 67 13.04 1.91 41.12
N TRP A 68 13.34 1.99 42.42
CA TRP A 68 14.66 2.42 42.92
C TRP A 68 15.83 1.51 42.51
N VAL A 69 15.56 0.30 42.01
CA VAL A 69 16.58 -0.62 41.47
C VAL A 69 16.90 -0.31 40.01
N HIS A 70 16.06 0.47 39.32
CA HIS A 70 16.32 0.92 37.96
C HIS A 70 17.24 2.14 37.91
N VAL A 71 18.00 2.25 36.83
CA VAL A 71 18.83 3.43 36.58
C VAL A 71 17.95 4.62 36.25
N GLN A 72 18.14 5.71 36.98
CA GLN A 72 17.58 7.00 36.60
C GLN A 72 18.36 7.52 35.40
N GLN A 73 17.80 7.28 34.21
CA GLN A 73 18.35 7.82 32.98
C GLN A 73 17.83 9.26 32.87
N PRO A 74 18.72 10.28 32.84
CA PRO A 74 18.27 11.64 32.59
C PRO A 74 17.58 11.66 31.23
N MET A 75 16.42 12.33 31.16
CA MET A 75 15.85 12.67 29.87
C MET A 75 16.93 13.47 29.15
N ALA A 76 17.38 13.00 27.98
CA ALA A 76 18.32 13.75 27.16
C ALA A 76 17.68 15.12 26.93
N ALA A 77 18.22 16.13 27.63
CA ALA A 77 17.74 17.49 27.53
C ALA A 77 18.30 18.03 26.23
N VAL A 78 17.59 17.76 25.14
CA VAL A 78 17.87 18.38 23.85
C VAL A 78 17.55 19.86 24.00
N THR A 79 18.48 20.72 23.61
CA THR A 79 18.22 22.15 23.62
C THR A 79 17.08 22.47 22.66
N TYR A 80 16.34 23.54 22.94
CA TYR A 80 15.27 23.98 22.04
C TYR A 80 15.78 24.21 20.60
N GLU A 81 17.01 24.70 20.47
CA GLU A 81 17.67 24.94 19.18
C GLU A 81 17.93 23.64 18.41
N GLU A 82 18.45 22.60 19.06
CA GLU A 82 18.66 21.28 18.44
C GLU A 82 17.35 20.63 18.01
N HIS A 83 16.30 20.74 18.84
CA HIS A 83 14.97 20.25 18.48
C HIS A 83 14.39 20.98 17.26
N MET A 84 14.54 22.31 17.21
CA MET A 84 14.09 23.12 16.07
C MET A 84 14.88 22.81 14.79
N ALA A 85 16.20 22.60 14.90
CA ALA A 85 17.03 22.21 13.77
C ALA A 85 16.61 20.86 13.18
N LEU A 86 16.36 19.86 14.05
CA LEU A 86 15.89 18.55 13.62
C LEU A 86 14.49 18.61 12.98
N ALA A 87 13.58 19.40 13.56
CA ALA A 87 12.23 19.58 13.02
C ALA A 87 12.26 20.20 11.61
N GLU A 88 13.14 21.17 11.39
CA GLU A 88 13.33 21.80 10.08
C GLU A 88 13.96 20.84 9.06
N GLU A 89 14.93 20.02 9.48
CA GLU A 89 15.53 18.99 8.64
C GLU A 89 14.50 17.93 8.22
N LEU A 90 13.69 17.45 9.17
CA LEU A 90 12.59 16.51 8.89
C LEU A 90 11.55 17.12 7.95
N ARG A 91 11.25 18.42 8.10
CA ARG A 91 10.33 19.13 7.21
C ARG A 91 10.86 19.16 5.78
N ARG A 92 12.16 19.47 5.60
CA ARG A 92 12.81 19.47 4.28
C ARG A 92 12.84 18.08 3.67
N PHE A 93 13.24 17.09 4.46
CA PHE A 93 13.28 15.69 4.02
C PHE A 93 11.91 15.21 3.54
N LYS A 94 10.85 15.52 4.30
CA LYS A 94 9.48 15.18 3.91
C LYS A 94 9.05 15.87 2.61
N GLN A 95 9.37 17.16 2.44
CA GLN A 95 9.07 17.88 1.21
C GLN A 95 9.79 17.28 -0.01
N GLU A 96 11.03 16.84 0.16
CA GLU A 96 11.79 16.21 -0.90
C GLU A 96 11.25 14.82 -1.27
N GLN A 97 10.85 14.03 -0.27
CA GLN A 97 10.17 12.75 -0.49
C GLN A 97 8.84 12.92 -1.22
N ASP A 98 8.01 13.86 -0.80
CA ASP A 98 6.72 14.15 -1.45
C ASP A 98 6.94 14.56 -2.91
N ARG A 99 7.94 15.41 -3.18
CA ARG A 99 8.30 15.80 -4.56
C ARG A 99 8.77 14.61 -5.39
N ASN A 100 9.59 13.73 -4.82
CA ASN A 100 10.11 12.56 -5.53
C ASN A 100 9.00 11.56 -5.86
N LEU A 101 8.07 11.32 -4.93
CA LEU A 101 6.90 10.48 -5.16
C LEU A 101 6.01 11.05 -6.27
N GLN A 102 5.78 12.36 -6.27
CA GLN A 102 4.98 13.01 -7.29
C GLN A 102 5.63 12.93 -8.68
N ASN A 103 6.96 13.08 -8.75
CA ASN A 103 7.71 12.92 -10.00
C ASN A 103 7.62 11.49 -10.53
N MET A 104 7.84 10.48 -9.69
CA MET A 104 7.68 9.07 -10.09
C MET A 104 6.25 8.77 -10.55
N GLN A 105 5.25 9.30 -9.85
CA GLN A 105 3.86 9.12 -10.24
C GLN A 105 3.57 9.75 -11.60
N ASN A 106 4.11 10.93 -11.89
CA ASN A 106 3.96 11.60 -13.19
C ASN A 106 4.65 10.84 -14.32
N GLU A 107 5.85 10.30 -14.08
CA GLU A 107 6.60 9.49 -15.06
C GLU A 107 5.85 8.20 -15.42
N LEU A 108 5.27 7.53 -14.42
CA LEU A 108 4.53 6.28 -14.62
C LEU A 108 3.14 6.50 -15.25
N SER A 109 2.45 7.58 -14.88
CA SER A 109 1.06 7.80 -15.30
C SER A 109 0.93 8.48 -16.66
N GLY A 110 1.79 9.44 -16.98
CA GLY A 110 1.64 10.25 -18.20
C GLY A 110 2.23 9.61 -19.44
N ALA A 111 3.53 9.33 -19.42
CA ALA A 111 4.25 8.94 -20.62
C ALA A 111 4.03 7.47 -21.01
N ALA A 112 4.00 6.55 -20.04
CA ALA A 112 3.87 5.12 -20.33
C ALA A 112 2.48 4.76 -20.87
N ILE A 113 1.42 5.30 -20.26
CA ILE A 113 0.03 5.03 -20.65
C ILE A 113 -0.30 5.67 -22.00
N GLN A 114 0.14 6.92 -22.25
CA GLN A 114 -0.08 7.57 -23.55
C GLN A 114 0.69 6.87 -24.68
N ASN A 115 1.94 6.46 -24.44
CA ASN A 115 2.73 5.71 -25.43
C ASN A 115 2.15 4.32 -25.69
N ALA A 116 1.64 3.62 -24.68
CA ALA A 116 0.96 2.34 -24.87
C ALA A 116 -0.32 2.51 -25.69
N ARG A 117 -1.12 3.53 -25.38
CA ARG A 117 -2.37 3.83 -26.09
C ARG A 117 -2.12 4.23 -27.54
N GLY A 118 -1.11 5.06 -27.81
CA GLY A 118 -0.71 5.44 -29.17
C GLY A 118 -0.29 4.22 -30.01
N ARG A 119 0.49 3.30 -29.41
CA ARG A 119 0.89 2.05 -30.08
C ARG A 119 -0.30 1.13 -30.38
N LEU A 120 -1.26 1.01 -29.46
CA LEU A 120 -2.46 0.21 -29.68
C LEU A 120 -3.31 0.76 -30.83
N TYR A 121 -3.50 2.08 -30.90
CA TYR A 121 -4.22 2.69 -32.02
C TYR A 121 -3.52 2.47 -33.36
N GLN A 122 -2.19 2.57 -33.40
CA GLN A 122 -1.43 2.32 -34.62
C GLN A 122 -1.55 0.85 -35.06
N ASN A 123 -1.37 -0.10 -34.14
CA ASN A 123 -1.55 -1.53 -34.44
C ASN A 123 -2.96 -1.85 -34.96
N MET A 124 -4.00 -1.28 -34.35
CA MET A 124 -5.37 -1.47 -34.83
C MET A 124 -5.61 -0.85 -36.21
N LYS A 125 -4.99 0.30 -36.49
CA LYS A 125 -5.07 0.94 -37.80
C LYS A 125 -4.42 0.06 -38.88
N ASP A 126 -3.24 -0.48 -38.60
CA ASP A 126 -2.51 -1.32 -39.55
C ASP A 126 -3.26 -2.63 -39.82
N LEU A 127 -3.78 -3.27 -38.75
CA LEU A 127 -4.62 -4.47 -38.88
C LEU A 127 -5.90 -4.20 -39.68
N LYS A 128 -6.52 -3.03 -39.50
CA LYS A 128 -7.71 -2.66 -40.28
C LYS A 128 -7.39 -2.58 -41.77
N ILE A 129 -6.29 -1.92 -42.14
CA ILE A 129 -5.87 -1.80 -43.54
C ILE A 129 -5.64 -3.19 -44.15
N GLU A 130 -4.93 -4.07 -43.43
CA GLU A 130 -4.69 -5.44 -43.90
C GLU A 130 -6.00 -6.23 -44.13
N LEU A 131 -6.97 -6.07 -43.23
CA LEU A 131 -8.28 -6.73 -43.35
C LEU A 131 -9.10 -6.16 -44.51
N ASP A 132 -9.08 -4.84 -44.70
CA ASP A 132 -9.77 -4.18 -45.81
C ASP A 132 -9.17 -4.63 -47.15
N ASP A 133 -7.84 -4.65 -47.28
CA ASP A 133 -7.13 -5.13 -48.49
C ASP A 133 -7.48 -6.60 -48.80
N LYS A 134 -7.55 -7.44 -47.77
CA LYS A 134 -7.91 -8.86 -47.93
C LYS A 134 -9.37 -9.04 -48.34
N MET A 135 -10.27 -8.23 -47.79
CA MET A 135 -11.69 -8.25 -48.14
C MET A 135 -11.89 -7.84 -49.59
N ASP A 136 -11.22 -6.77 -50.04
CA ASP A 136 -11.27 -6.32 -51.43
C ASP A 136 -10.74 -7.39 -52.38
N GLY A 137 -9.63 -8.06 -52.02
CA GLY A 137 -9.12 -9.20 -52.79
C GLY A 137 -10.11 -10.36 -52.88
N MET A 138 -10.88 -10.64 -51.81
CA MET A 138 -11.93 -11.66 -51.84
C MET A 138 -13.12 -11.24 -52.73
N ILE A 139 -13.51 -9.98 -52.69
CA ILE A 139 -14.57 -9.41 -53.53
C ILE A 139 -14.18 -9.55 -55.02
N ASP A 140 -12.94 -9.22 -55.36
CA ASP A 140 -12.42 -9.38 -56.73
C ASP A 140 -12.45 -10.83 -57.20
N GLN A 141 -12.05 -11.78 -56.33
CA GLN A 141 -12.13 -13.21 -56.62
C GLN A 141 -13.58 -13.67 -56.83
N GLN A 142 -14.50 -13.20 -55.99
CA GLN A 142 -15.92 -13.50 -56.13
C GLN A 142 -16.47 -12.99 -57.46
N HIS A 143 -16.16 -11.75 -57.84
CA HIS A 143 -16.57 -11.21 -59.14
C HIS A 143 -15.95 -11.95 -60.32
N ALA A 144 -14.69 -12.38 -60.21
CA ALA A 144 -14.05 -13.20 -61.23
C ALA A 144 -14.71 -14.57 -61.37
N PHE A 145 -15.12 -15.18 -60.26
CA PHE A 145 -15.84 -16.44 -60.26
C PHE A 145 -17.25 -16.30 -60.86
N GLN A 146 -17.96 -15.23 -60.52
CA GLN A 146 -19.26 -14.91 -61.11
C GLN A 146 -19.19 -14.75 -62.64
N ARG A 147 -18.16 -14.08 -63.16
CA ARG A 147 -17.94 -13.98 -64.62
C ARG A 147 -17.77 -15.35 -65.27
N LYS A 148 -16.97 -16.23 -64.67
CA LYS A 148 -16.78 -17.60 -65.18
C LYS A 148 -18.06 -18.43 -65.14
N LEU A 149 -18.91 -18.23 -64.12
CA LEU A 149 -20.21 -18.88 -64.04
C LEU A 149 -21.10 -18.45 -65.21
N ILE A 150 -21.14 -17.16 -65.52
CA ILE A 150 -21.87 -16.62 -66.68
C ILE A 150 -21.37 -17.27 -67.98
N ASP A 151 -20.04 -17.34 -68.18
CA ASP A 151 -19.47 -17.98 -69.37
C ASP A 151 -19.88 -19.47 -69.50
N VAL A 152 -19.96 -20.18 -68.38
CA VAL A 152 -20.41 -21.58 -68.33
C VAL A 152 -21.91 -21.69 -68.61
N GLU A 153 -22.72 -20.80 -68.06
CA GLU A 153 -24.17 -20.72 -68.33
C GLU A 153 -24.43 -20.46 -69.82
N ASP A 154 -23.73 -19.50 -70.42
CA ASP A 154 -23.83 -19.18 -71.85
C ASP A 154 -23.43 -20.37 -72.74
N ALA A 155 -22.32 -21.05 -72.41
CA ALA A 155 -21.90 -22.25 -73.12
C ALA A 155 -22.94 -23.38 -72.96
N THR A 156 -23.48 -23.56 -71.76
CA THR A 156 -24.51 -24.57 -71.48
C THR A 156 -25.77 -24.30 -72.30
N MET A 157 -26.23 -23.05 -72.36
CA MET A 157 -27.37 -22.66 -73.20
C MET A 157 -27.12 -22.92 -74.69
N GLU A 158 -25.92 -22.62 -75.20
CA GLU A 158 -25.56 -22.94 -76.59
C GLU A 158 -25.60 -24.44 -76.86
N HIS A 159 -25.12 -25.25 -75.91
CA HIS A 159 -25.18 -26.70 -75.99
C HIS A 159 -26.63 -27.21 -75.97
N GLU A 160 -27.48 -26.71 -75.08
CA GLU A 160 -28.92 -27.05 -75.04
C GLU A 160 -29.60 -26.77 -76.38
N LEU A 161 -29.36 -25.60 -76.98
CA LEU A 161 -29.89 -25.25 -78.31
C LEU A 161 -29.38 -26.16 -79.43
N LYS A 162 -28.14 -26.64 -79.35
CA LYS A 162 -27.59 -27.61 -80.32
C LYS A 162 -28.22 -28.99 -80.15
N PHE A 163 -28.44 -29.43 -78.91
CA PHE A 163 -29.12 -30.69 -78.63
C PHE A 163 -30.56 -30.68 -79.16
N GLU A 164 -31.33 -29.60 -78.93
CA GLU A 164 -32.70 -29.48 -79.44
C GLU A 164 -32.77 -29.56 -80.98
N LYS A 165 -31.76 -29.04 -81.69
CA LYS A 165 -31.68 -29.14 -83.17
C LYS A 165 -31.34 -30.54 -83.68
N LEU A 166 -30.59 -31.32 -82.90
CA LEU A 166 -30.16 -32.66 -83.27
C LEU A 166 -31.16 -33.73 -82.83
N GLU A 167 -32.06 -33.41 -81.90
CA GLU A 167 -33.16 -34.27 -81.50
C GLU A 167 -34.21 -34.32 -82.62
N PRO A 168 -34.36 -35.45 -83.33
CA PRO A 168 -35.41 -35.58 -84.33
C PRO A 168 -36.74 -35.57 -83.59
N ARG A 169 -37.62 -34.61 -83.93
CA ARG A 169 -39.03 -34.64 -83.55
C ARG A 169 -39.65 -35.93 -84.09
N MET A 170 -39.67 -36.98 -83.26
CA MET A 170 -40.45 -38.20 -83.46
C MET A 170 -41.87 -38.01 -82.92
#